data_AF-A0A2E9RES2-F1
#
_entry.id   AF-A0A2E9RES2-F1
#
_cell.length_a   1.000
_cell.length_b   1.000
_cell.length_c   1.000
_cell.angle_alpha   90.00
_cell.angle_beta   90.00
_cell.angle_gamma   90.00
#
_symmetry.space_group_name_H-M   'P 1'
#
loop_
_entity.id
_entity.type
_entity.pdbx_description
1 polymer ?
#
loop_
_entity_poly.entity_id
_entity_poly.type
_entity_poly.pdbx_seq_one_letter_code
_entity_poly.pdbx_strand_id
1 'polypeptide(L)'
;MTNPANKPRRHFLGRTGAGTALLALAPGVKLVDLALAKDEDEPASDETRWGLLVDADRCTTGCRACVSACEEEHALAKTSRTQLDPQWIRKVELVDESNDRSL
;
A
#
# COMPACT_ATOMS: atom_id res chain seq x y z
N MET A 1 8.73 -4.97 33.49
CA MET A 1 7.43 -5.61 33.22
C MET A 1 7.19 -5.55 31.72
N THR A 2 7.58 -6.59 30.98
CA THR A 2 7.34 -6.70 29.54
C THR A 2 6.67 -8.05 29.28
N ASN A 3 5.43 -7.97 28.79
CA ASN A 3 4.53 -9.11 28.59
C ASN A 3 4.85 -9.80 27.24
N PRO A 4 5.23 -11.09 27.20
CA PRO A 4 5.47 -11.80 25.96
C PRO A 4 4.18 -12.51 25.54
N ALA A 5 3.28 -11.80 24.87
CA ALA A 5 2.04 -12.40 24.41
C ALA A 5 1.60 -11.86 23.05
N ASN A 6 2.07 -12.48 21.94
CA ASN A 6 1.19 -12.76 20.78
C ASN A 6 1.76 -13.57 19.59
N LYS A 7 2.73 -14.47 19.75
CA LYS A 7 3.12 -15.39 18.65
C LYS A 7 2.23 -16.64 18.47
N PRO A 8 1.67 -17.29 19.51
CA PRO A 8 1.00 -18.58 19.32
C PRO A 8 -0.38 -18.49 18.63
N ARG A 9 -1.05 -17.33 18.67
CA ARG A 9 -2.39 -17.16 18.08
C ARG A 9 -2.38 -17.07 16.56
N ARG A 10 -1.30 -16.54 15.97
CA ARG A 10 -1.13 -16.41 14.51
C ARG A 10 -0.72 -17.73 13.84
N HIS A 11 0.08 -18.53 14.54
CA HIS A 11 0.53 -19.84 14.05
C HIS A 11 -0.61 -20.88 13.95
N PHE A 12 -1.66 -20.75 14.77
CA PHE A 12 -2.81 -21.65 14.72
C PHE A 12 -3.66 -21.42 13.45
N LEU A 13 -3.83 -20.16 13.02
CA LEU A 13 -4.57 -19.81 11.80
C LEU A 13 -3.84 -20.18 10.50
N GLY A 14 -2.50 -20.29 10.54
CA GLY A 14 -1.70 -20.75 9.39
C GLY A 14 -1.77 -22.26 9.14
N ARG A 15 -2.08 -23.07 10.17
CA ARG A 15 -2.11 -24.54 10.06
C ARG A 15 -3.45 -25.13 9.63
N THR A 16 -4.53 -24.34 9.59
CA THR A 16 -5.85 -24.79 9.13
C THR A 16 -6.00 -24.81 7.60
N GLY A 17 -5.01 -24.34 6.84
CA GLY A 17 -5.02 -24.34 5.36
C GLY A 17 -4.59 -25.66 4.70
N ALA A 18 -4.02 -26.60 5.44
CA ALA A 18 -3.49 -27.87 4.89
C ALA A 18 -4.43 -29.07 5.12
N GLY A 19 -5.74 -28.84 5.17
CA GLY A 19 -6.76 -29.89 5.23
C GLY A 19 -7.50 -29.97 3.90
N THR A 20 -7.43 -31.11 3.23
CA THR A 20 -8.16 -31.41 1.98
C THR A 20 -9.65 -31.10 2.12
N ALA A 21 -10.12 -30.00 1.51
CA ALA A 21 -11.55 -29.68 1.44
C ALA A 21 -12.18 -30.40 0.24
N LEU A 22 -12.54 -31.68 0.41
CA LEU A 22 -13.51 -32.32 -0.50
C LEU A 22 -14.93 -31.86 -0.12
N LEU A 23 -15.21 -30.56 -0.29
CA LEU A 23 -16.54 -30.01 -0.10
C LEU A 23 -17.24 -30.00 -1.46
N ALA A 24 -18.25 -30.85 -1.62
CA ALA A 24 -19.16 -30.79 -2.75
C ALA A 24 -19.84 -29.41 -2.74
N LEU A 25 -19.44 -28.53 -3.66
CA LEU A 25 -20.03 -27.21 -3.82
C LEU A 25 -21.46 -27.38 -4.35
N ALA A 26 -22.45 -26.89 -3.60
CA ALA A 26 -23.79 -26.70 -4.13
C ALA A 26 -23.73 -25.74 -5.34
N PRO A 27 -24.57 -25.93 -6.38
CA PRO A 27 -24.64 -25.00 -7.49
C PRO A 27 -24.90 -23.57 -6.97
N GLY A 28 -24.01 -22.64 -7.28
CA GLY A 28 -24.14 -21.23 -6.86
C GLY A 28 -23.16 -20.77 -5.79
N VAL A 29 -22.34 -21.65 -5.20
CA VAL A 29 -21.24 -21.24 -4.31
C VAL A 29 -19.95 -21.10 -5.11
N LYS A 30 -19.46 -19.86 -5.26
CA LYS A 30 -18.11 -19.59 -5.77
C LYS A 30 -17.18 -19.41 -4.57
N LEU A 31 -16.14 -20.23 -4.48
CA LEU A 31 -15.01 -19.95 -3.60
C LEU A 31 -14.34 -18.69 -4.16
N VAL A 32 -14.36 -17.61 -3.38
CA VAL A 32 -13.56 -16.44 -3.67
C VAL A 32 -12.16 -16.79 -3.21
N ASP A 33 -11.25 -17.01 -4.16
CA ASP A 33 -9.85 -17.22 -3.85
C ASP A 33 -9.35 -15.94 -3.18
N LEU A 34 -9.00 -16.03 -1.89
CA LEU A 34 -8.34 -14.91 -1.24
C LEU A 34 -6.97 -14.82 -1.89
N ALA A 35 -6.69 -13.74 -2.61
CA ALA A 35 -5.35 -13.46 -3.11
C ALA A 35 -4.39 -13.46 -1.91
N LEU A 36 -3.70 -14.59 -1.70
CA LEU A 36 -2.69 -14.72 -0.68
C LEU A 36 -1.55 -13.80 -1.11
N ALA A 37 -1.33 -12.74 -0.34
CA ALA A 37 -0.11 -11.95 -0.48
C ALA A 37 1.08 -12.90 -0.34
N LYS A 38 2.10 -12.73 -1.18
CA LYS A 38 3.34 -13.49 -1.09
C LYS A 38 3.96 -13.31 0.29
N ASP A 39 4.66 -14.33 0.79
CA ASP A 39 5.42 -14.22 2.05
C ASP A 39 6.47 -13.11 1.94
N GLU A 40 6.73 -12.38 3.04
CA GLU A 40 7.63 -11.22 3.05
C GLU A 40 9.07 -11.57 2.61
N ASP A 41 9.48 -12.84 2.79
CA ASP A 41 10.79 -13.36 2.42
C ASP A 41 10.88 -13.81 0.95
N GLU A 42 9.76 -13.82 0.21
CA GLU A 42 9.73 -14.22 -1.20
C GLU A 42 10.01 -13.01 -2.12
N PRO A 43 10.99 -13.09 -3.05
CA PRO A 43 11.25 -11.99 -3.97
C PRO A 43 10.05 -11.74 -4.89
N ALA A 44 9.87 -10.48 -5.32
CA ALA A 44 8.87 -10.13 -6.31
C ALA A 44 9.08 -10.94 -7.60
N SER A 45 8.02 -11.55 -8.16
CA SER A 45 8.11 -12.23 -9.46
C SER A 45 7.99 -11.22 -10.61
N ASP A 46 8.59 -11.54 -11.75
CA ASP A 46 8.49 -10.74 -12.97
C ASP A 46 7.16 -10.96 -13.74
N GLU A 47 6.36 -11.92 -13.28
CA GLU A 47 5.03 -12.26 -13.79
C GLU A 47 4.04 -11.09 -13.67
N THR A 48 4.09 -10.33 -12.57
CA THR A 48 3.23 -9.16 -12.32
C THR A 48 4.07 -7.90 -12.20
N ARG A 49 3.81 -6.90 -13.04
CA ARG A 49 4.53 -5.61 -13.04
C ARG A 49 3.58 -4.47 -12.71
N TRP A 50 3.82 -3.81 -11.58
CA TRP A 50 3.05 -2.64 -11.16
C TRP A 50 3.67 -1.37 -11.75
N GLY A 51 2.83 -0.51 -12.30
CA GLY A 51 3.22 0.81 -12.80
C GLY A 51 2.16 1.85 -12.48
N LEU A 52 2.60 3.09 -12.25
CA LEU A 52 1.74 4.24 -12.01
C LEU A 52 2.14 5.35 -12.99
N LEU A 53 1.19 5.78 -13.82
CA LEU A 53 1.34 6.94 -14.69
C LEU A 53 0.71 8.16 -14.01
N VAL A 54 1.49 9.22 -13.82
CA VAL A 54 1.00 10.52 -13.31
C VAL A 54 1.08 11.54 -14.45
N ASP A 55 -0.09 11.97 -14.94
CA ASP A 55 -0.20 13.07 -15.90
C ASP A 55 -0.11 14.41 -15.16
N ALA A 56 1.05 15.05 -15.23
CA ALA A 56 1.33 16.30 -14.53
C ALA A 56 0.54 17.49 -15.12
N ASP A 57 0.19 17.46 -16.40
CA ASP A 57 -0.55 18.53 -17.07
C ASP A 57 -1.98 18.67 -16.50
N ARG A 58 -2.50 17.58 -15.91
CA ARG A 58 -3.80 17.57 -15.21
C ARG A 58 -3.70 17.96 -13.74
N CYS A 59 -2.50 18.19 -13.22
CA CYS A 59 -2.28 18.51 -11.81
C CYS A 59 -2.54 19.99 -11.52
N THR A 60 -3.79 20.33 -11.22
CA THR A 60 -4.18 21.73 -10.99
C THR A 60 -3.47 22.38 -9.81
N THR A 61 -3.17 23.68 -9.94
CA THR A 61 -2.58 24.49 -8.87
C THR A 61 -3.42 24.42 -7.59
N GLY A 62 -2.75 24.23 -6.45
CA GLY A 62 -3.41 24.09 -5.14
C GLY A 62 -4.04 22.73 -4.84
N CYS A 63 -4.14 21.81 -5.81
CA CYS A 63 -4.61 20.45 -5.54
C CYS A 63 -3.61 19.68 -4.66
N ARG A 64 -4.12 19.11 -3.56
CA ARG A 64 -3.36 18.27 -2.61
C ARG A 64 -4.00 16.90 -2.37
N ALA A 65 -5.03 16.53 -3.14
CA ALA A 65 -5.84 15.35 -2.88
C ALA A 65 -5.02 14.05 -2.87
N CYS A 66 -4.08 13.88 -3.80
CA CYS A 66 -3.20 12.71 -3.83
C CYS A 66 -2.27 12.61 -2.60
N VAL A 67 -1.81 13.74 -2.08
CA VAL A 67 -0.97 13.80 -0.87
C VAL A 67 -1.81 13.45 0.36
N SER A 68 -2.98 14.07 0.51
CA SER A 68 -3.89 13.78 1.63
C SER A 68 -4.38 12.34 1.64
N ALA A 69 -4.71 11.77 0.47
CA ALA A 69 -5.10 10.37 0.36
C ALA A 69 -3.98 9.41 0.78
N CYS A 70 -2.73 9.68 0.38
CA CYS A 70 -1.58 8.88 0.78
C CYS A 70 -1.33 8.96 2.31
N GLU A 71 -1.49 10.14 2.89
CA GLU A 71 -1.36 10.34 4.34
C GLU A 71 -2.44 9.57 5.11
N GLU A 72 -3.69 9.59 4.64
CA GLU A 72 -4.83 8.90 5.25
C GLU A 72 -4.70 7.37 5.14
N GLU A 73 -4.48 6.86 3.92
CA GLU A 73 -4.41 5.41 3.64
C GLU A 73 -3.28 4.72 4.41
N HIS A 74 -2.14 5.43 4.57
CA HIS A 74 -0.97 4.88 5.23
C HIS A 74 -0.78 5.39 6.67
N ALA A 75 -1.76 6.10 7.22
CA ALA A 75 -1.73 6.64 8.57
C ALA A 75 -0.43 7.41 8.89
N LEU A 76 0.04 8.24 7.96
CA LEU A 76 1.28 9.01 8.12
C LEU A 76 1.11 10.03 9.23
N ALA A 77 1.85 9.86 10.33
CA ALA A 77 1.73 10.70 11.51
C ALA A 77 2.12 12.16 11.20
N LYS A 78 1.25 13.09 11.58
CA LYS A 78 1.55 14.53 11.57
C LYS A 78 2.01 14.97 12.95
N THR A 79 3.09 15.71 13.02
CA THR A 79 3.64 16.23 14.27
C THR A 79 3.57 17.76 14.30
N SER A 80 3.91 18.35 15.45
CA SER A 80 4.07 19.81 15.54
C SER A 80 5.29 20.33 14.77
N ARG A 81 6.18 19.45 14.30
CA ARG A 81 7.36 19.79 13.50
C ARG A 81 7.18 19.29 12.07
N THR A 82 6.39 20.02 11.29
CA THR A 82 6.02 19.67 9.91
C THR A 82 7.20 19.36 8.97
N GLN A 83 8.38 19.94 9.21
CA GLN A 83 9.61 19.68 8.45
C GLN A 83 10.15 18.26 8.62
N LEU A 84 9.76 17.57 9.69
CA LEU A 84 10.20 16.22 10.02
C LEU A 84 9.09 15.18 9.80
N ASP A 85 7.89 15.61 9.39
CA ASP A 85 6.79 14.71 9.14
C ASP A 85 7.12 13.80 7.95
N PRO A 86 6.82 12.49 8.03
CA PRO A 86 7.01 11.59 6.90
C PRO A 86 6.13 12.02 5.73
N GLN A 87 6.71 12.03 4.53
CA GLN A 87 6.01 12.25 3.27
C GLN A 87 6.45 11.20 2.26
N TRP A 88 5.52 10.36 1.82
CA TRP A 88 5.78 9.36 0.78
C TRP A 88 5.55 9.91 -0.63
N ILE A 89 4.69 10.92 -0.76
CA ILE A 89 4.43 11.66 -2.00
C ILE A 89 4.37 13.17 -1.72
N ARG A 90 4.83 13.98 -2.68
CA ARG A 90 4.74 15.45 -2.65
C ARG A 90 4.50 16.00 -4.05
N LYS A 91 3.78 17.13 -4.12
CA LYS A 91 3.70 17.98 -5.31
C LYS A 91 4.76 19.06 -5.21
N VAL A 92 5.52 19.28 -6.29
CA VAL A 92 6.52 20.35 -6.41
C VAL A 92 6.24 21.13 -7.68
N GLU A 93 6.44 22.44 -7.63
CA GLU A 93 6.48 23.29 -8.82
C GLU A 93 7.95 23.46 -9.20
N LEU A 94 8.27 23.19 -10.46
CA LEU A 94 9.64 23.27 -10.96
C LEU A 94 9.81 24.57 -11.73
N VAL A 95 10.91 25.27 -11.48
CA VAL A 95 11.31 26.44 -12.25
C VAL A 95 12.61 26.10 -12.95
N ASP A 96 12.66 26.32 -14.26
CA ASP A 96 13.86 26.17 -15.07
C ASP A 96 14.76 27.39 -14.86
N GLU A 97 15.85 27.23 -14.11
CA GLU A 97 16.77 28.32 -13.76
C GLU A 97 17.47 28.94 -14.98
N SER A 98 17.54 28.25 -16.12
CA SER A 98 18.23 28.75 -17.31
C SER A 98 17.43 29.82 -18.06
N ASN A 99 16.11 29.83 -17.88
CA ASN A 99 15.20 30.71 -18.61
C ASN A 99 14.00 31.21 -17.77
N ASP A 100 14.02 30.97 -16.45
CA ASP A 100 13.03 31.39 -15.46
C ASP A 100 11.58 30.95 -15.78
N ARG A 101 11.44 29.82 -16.49
CA ARG A 101 10.15 29.25 -16.88
C ARG A 101 9.63 28.29 -15.81
N SER A 102 8.41 28.48 -15.34
CA SER A 102 7.70 27.48 -14.54
C SER A 102 7.21 26.33 -15.41
N LEU A 103 7.45 25.09 -14.98
CA LEU A 103 6.94 23.86 -15.59
C LEU A 103 5.68 23.37 -14.88
#